data_AF-A0A413Z1M2-F1
#
_entry.id   AF-A0A413Z1M2-F1
#
_cell.length_a   1.000
_cell.length_b   1.000
_cell.length_c   1.000
_cell.angle_alpha   90.00
_cell.angle_beta   90.00
_cell.angle_gamma   90.00
#
_symmetry.space_group_name_H-M   'P 1'
#
loop_
_entity.id
_entity.type
_entity.pdbx_description
1 polymer ?
#
loop_
_entity_poly.entity_id
_entity_poly.type
_entity_poly.pdbx_seq_one_letter_code
_entity_poly.pdbx_strand_id
1 'polypeptide(L)'
;MEFSKSIGEIKEVAENRREDKIECSKETLDKIKSILNIEKKDMGQGETPDNKNTNELKNNFKNLIDKYFTDKEVNQENTKLNDSSDLNETQDTSEYAENETNGKSELARTPENHGHWTGERGNSKWIPDEDYVPPEKSSNPDKPYSNPDHLTWGEILKKYGIDGIRFKDGFPDFSEVSKGNVQIEGFETGGNTEKNRNFKKADIELAKQRGCSPEEVKKWREENNYTWHECEDKKTMQKVPNEIHANVPHDGGRSQRD
;
A
#
# COMPACT_ATOMS: atom_id res chain seq x y z
N MET A 1 -9.17 -22.56 36.55
CA MET A 1 -9.58 -21.21 36.98
C MET A 1 -8.86 -20.09 36.21
N GLU A 2 -7.67 -20.36 35.63
CA GLU A 2 -6.89 -19.36 34.88
C GLU A 2 -7.31 -19.21 33.40
N PHE A 3 -7.75 -20.28 32.72
CA PHE A 3 -8.16 -20.21 31.30
C PHE A 3 -9.39 -19.32 31.06
N SER A 4 -10.34 -19.36 32.00
CA SER A 4 -11.49 -18.46 32.04
C SER A 4 -11.10 -17.01 32.32
N LYS A 5 -9.98 -16.78 33.02
CA LYS A 5 -9.43 -15.45 33.31
C LYS A 5 -8.77 -14.86 32.06
N SER A 6 -7.99 -15.66 31.32
CA SER A 6 -7.40 -15.25 30.04
C SER A 6 -8.45 -15.01 28.94
N ILE A 7 -9.55 -15.77 28.91
CA ILE A 7 -10.67 -15.49 27.97
C ILE A 7 -11.40 -14.18 28.36
N GLY A 8 -11.50 -13.88 29.66
CA GLY A 8 -12.02 -12.61 30.16
C GLY A 8 -11.15 -11.43 29.72
N GLU A 9 -9.83 -11.53 29.91
CA GLU A 9 -8.86 -10.53 29.50
C GLU A 9 -8.84 -10.32 27.97
N ILE A 10 -9.03 -11.38 27.18
CA ILE A 10 -9.13 -11.30 25.72
C ILE A 10 -10.44 -10.63 25.28
N LYS A 11 -11.56 -10.90 25.95
CA LYS A 11 -12.82 -10.21 25.70
C LYS A 11 -12.75 -8.74 26.09
N GLU A 12 -12.10 -8.44 27.20
CA GLU A 12 -11.89 -7.08 27.70
C GLU A 12 -10.96 -6.27 26.79
N VAL A 13 -9.91 -6.88 26.22
CA VAL A 13 -9.06 -6.23 25.19
C VAL A 13 -9.82 -6.02 23.87
N ALA A 14 -10.74 -6.92 23.52
CA ALA A 14 -11.59 -6.78 22.33
C ALA A 14 -12.74 -5.77 22.52
N GLU A 15 -13.24 -5.59 23.75
CA GLU A 15 -14.30 -4.64 24.10
C GLU A 15 -13.73 -3.24 24.40
N ASN A 16 -12.58 -3.11 25.08
CA ASN A 16 -11.93 -1.81 25.31
C ASN A 16 -11.40 -1.18 24.02
N ARG A 17 -11.11 -1.97 22.97
CA ARG A 17 -10.78 -1.46 21.63
C ARG A 17 -11.99 -1.07 20.77
N ARG A 18 -13.23 -1.23 21.28
CA ARG A 18 -14.40 -0.56 20.70
C ARG A 18 -14.51 0.90 21.11
N GLU A 19 -13.90 1.32 22.22
CA GLU A 19 -13.93 2.72 22.66
C GLU A 19 -12.95 3.60 21.84
N ASP A 20 -11.87 3.01 21.33
CA ASP A 20 -11.02 3.62 20.29
C ASP A 20 -11.55 3.29 18.88
N LYS A 21 -12.70 3.90 18.54
CA LYS A 21 -13.38 3.98 17.22
C LYS A 21 -12.69 3.30 16.01
N ILE A 22 -12.71 1.97 15.93
CA ILE A 22 -12.50 1.22 14.68
C ILE A 22 -13.70 0.28 14.52
N GLU A 23 -14.67 0.66 13.69
CA GLU A 23 -15.90 -0.10 13.51
C GLU A 23 -15.67 -1.28 12.53
N CYS A 24 -15.45 -2.47 13.09
CA CYS A 24 -15.26 -3.69 12.31
C CYS A 24 -16.57 -4.16 11.67
N SER A 25 -16.54 -4.49 10.37
CA SER A 25 -17.72 -5.02 9.68
C SER A 25 -18.26 -6.29 10.35
N LYS A 26 -19.59 -6.40 10.44
CA LYS A 26 -20.28 -7.55 11.06
C LYS A 26 -19.89 -8.89 10.40
N GLU A 27 -19.65 -8.86 9.10
CA GLU A 27 -19.22 -10.03 8.32
C GLU A 27 -17.81 -10.49 8.68
N THR A 28 -16.89 -9.55 8.94
CA THR A 28 -15.53 -9.85 9.41
C THR A 28 -15.56 -10.48 10.80
N LEU A 29 -16.37 -9.93 11.71
CA LEU A 29 -16.55 -10.47 13.05
C LEU A 29 -17.12 -11.89 13.03
N ASP A 30 -18.07 -12.18 12.15
CA ASP A 30 -18.70 -13.49 12.07
C ASP A 30 -17.77 -14.54 11.43
N LYS A 31 -16.93 -14.15 10.47
CA LYS A 31 -15.86 -15.02 9.93
C LYS A 31 -14.83 -15.39 10.99
N ILE A 32 -14.38 -14.42 11.79
CA ILE A 32 -13.46 -14.67 12.90
C ILE A 32 -14.11 -15.62 13.92
N LYS A 33 -15.35 -15.35 14.34
CA LYS A 33 -16.07 -16.23 15.28
C LYS A 33 -16.22 -17.65 14.76
N SER A 34 -16.46 -17.83 13.46
CA SER A 34 -16.57 -19.15 12.83
C SER A 34 -15.26 -19.92 12.91
N ILE A 35 -14.13 -19.27 12.54
CA ILE A 35 -12.79 -19.87 12.60
C ILE A 35 -12.41 -20.26 14.03
N LEU A 36 -12.68 -19.39 15.00
CA LEU A 36 -12.42 -19.68 16.42
C LEU A 36 -13.27 -20.81 16.99
N ASN A 37 -14.45 -21.07 16.41
CA ASN A 37 -15.31 -22.18 16.80
C ASN A 37 -14.87 -23.51 16.15
N ILE A 38 -14.19 -23.47 15.00
CA ILE A 38 -13.58 -24.64 14.36
C ILE A 38 -12.39 -25.11 15.20
N GLU A 39 -11.51 -24.19 15.60
CA GLU A 39 -10.33 -24.52 16.44
C GLU A 39 -10.71 -25.05 17.84
N LYS A 40 -11.87 -24.65 18.39
CA LYS A 40 -12.38 -25.18 19.66
C LYS A 40 -12.95 -26.61 19.57
N LYS A 41 -13.41 -27.04 18.39
CA LYS A 41 -14.00 -28.38 18.22
C LYS A 41 -12.96 -29.49 18.06
N ASP A 42 -11.74 -29.14 17.65
CA ASP A 42 -10.64 -30.08 17.48
C ASP A 42 -9.84 -30.36 18.77
N MET A 43 -10.27 -29.79 19.91
CA MET A 43 -9.70 -30.09 21.23
C MET A 43 -10.67 -30.87 22.12
N GLY A 44 -10.89 -32.15 21.78
CA GLY A 44 -11.20 -33.20 22.75
C GLY A 44 -10.15 -34.31 22.58
N GLN A 45 -9.51 -34.89 23.59
CA GLN A 45 -9.70 -34.95 25.04
C GLN A 45 -8.32 -34.96 25.72
N GLY A 46 -8.21 -34.28 26.87
CA GLY A 46 -7.28 -34.60 27.94
C GLY A 46 -5.78 -34.47 27.65
N GLU A 47 -5.22 -33.28 27.85
CA GLU A 47 -3.90 -33.04 28.47
C GLU A 47 -3.70 -31.53 28.64
N THR A 48 -3.08 -31.11 29.75
CA THR A 48 -2.80 -29.71 30.07
C THR A 48 -1.77 -29.14 29.08
N PRO A 49 -1.98 -27.97 28.43
CA PRO A 49 -1.08 -27.50 27.39
C PRO A 49 0.23 -26.96 27.96
N ASP A 50 1.35 -27.45 27.42
CA ASP A 50 2.69 -26.96 27.65
C ASP A 50 2.88 -25.53 27.10
N ASN A 51 3.66 -24.68 27.77
CA ASN A 51 3.72 -23.22 27.58
C ASN A 51 4.10 -22.78 26.14
N LYS A 52 4.75 -23.67 25.36
CA LYS A 52 5.05 -23.47 23.94
C LYS A 52 3.81 -23.39 23.05
N ASN A 53 2.78 -24.20 23.34
CA ASN A 53 1.58 -24.29 22.51
C ASN A 53 0.70 -23.03 22.65
N THR A 54 0.74 -22.39 23.83
CA THR A 54 0.04 -21.11 24.10
C THR A 54 0.61 -19.92 23.33
N ASN A 55 1.93 -19.87 23.12
CA ASN A 55 2.56 -18.79 22.35
C ASN A 55 2.30 -18.95 20.84
N GLU A 56 2.25 -20.19 20.36
CA GLU A 56 1.89 -20.51 18.99
C GLU A 56 0.42 -20.15 18.71
N LEU A 57 -0.49 -20.45 19.63
CA LEU A 57 -1.89 -20.01 19.54
C LEU A 57 -1.99 -18.47 19.52
N LYS A 58 -1.29 -17.77 20.42
CA LYS A 58 -1.29 -16.30 20.48
C LYS A 58 -0.76 -15.68 19.19
N ASN A 59 0.29 -16.27 18.60
CA ASN A 59 0.87 -15.81 17.34
C ASN A 59 -0.07 -16.09 16.16
N ASN A 60 -0.72 -17.26 16.12
CA ASN A 60 -1.71 -17.58 15.09
C ASN A 60 -2.92 -16.64 15.18
N PHE A 61 -3.38 -16.33 16.39
CA PHE A 61 -4.42 -15.33 16.62
C PHE A 61 -4.01 -13.94 16.15
N LYS A 62 -2.82 -13.47 16.54
CA LYS A 62 -2.30 -12.16 16.13
C LYS A 62 -2.18 -12.07 14.60
N ASN A 63 -1.67 -13.12 13.96
CA ASN A 63 -1.57 -13.21 12.51
C ASN A 63 -2.94 -13.21 11.83
N LEU A 64 -3.95 -13.85 12.43
CA LEU A 64 -5.31 -13.85 11.90
C LEU A 64 -5.95 -12.46 12.03
N ILE A 65 -5.73 -11.78 13.15
CA ILE A 65 -6.15 -10.40 13.36
C ILE A 65 -5.45 -9.50 12.33
N ASP A 66 -4.13 -9.51 12.25
CA ASP A 66 -3.36 -8.67 11.32
C ASP A 66 -3.73 -8.93 9.85
N LYS A 67 -4.10 -10.17 9.50
CA LYS A 67 -4.56 -10.56 8.16
C LYS A 67 -5.92 -9.96 7.79
N TYR A 68 -6.84 -9.81 8.74
CA TYR A 68 -8.22 -9.39 8.48
C TYR A 68 -8.54 -7.95 8.93
N PHE A 69 -7.66 -7.33 9.71
CA PHE A 69 -7.80 -5.96 10.23
C PHE A 69 -6.84 -4.94 9.57
N THR A 70 -6.18 -5.25 8.45
CA THR A 70 -5.30 -4.30 7.75
C THR A 70 -5.99 -2.97 7.41
N ASP A 71 -5.56 -1.92 8.13
CA ASP A 71 -5.64 -0.46 7.95
C ASP A 71 -6.29 0.05 6.65
N LYS A 72 -7.59 -0.15 6.44
CA LYS A 72 -8.34 0.53 5.37
C LYS A 72 -9.07 1.81 5.82
N GLU A 73 -8.94 2.24 7.08
CA GLU A 73 -9.74 3.37 7.62
C GLU A 73 -9.01 4.25 8.66
N VAL A 74 -7.79 4.74 8.39
CA VAL A 74 -7.11 5.67 9.32
C VAL A 74 -6.86 7.08 8.76
N ASN A 75 -7.03 7.34 7.46
CA ASN A 75 -6.80 8.69 6.92
C ASN A 75 -8.08 9.37 6.41
N GLN A 76 -9.04 9.54 7.31
CA GLN A 76 -10.10 10.56 7.18
C GLN A 76 -10.42 11.12 8.58
N GLU A 77 -9.50 11.87 9.18
CA GLU A 77 -9.77 12.88 10.22
C GLU A 77 -8.44 13.43 10.77
N ASN A 78 -7.69 14.20 9.97
CA ASN A 78 -6.62 15.07 10.50
C ASN A 78 -6.28 16.20 9.52
N THR A 79 -7.27 17.02 9.17
CA THR A 79 -7.02 18.38 8.66
C THR A 79 -8.18 19.31 9.04
N LYS A 80 -8.25 19.66 10.33
CA LYS A 80 -8.82 20.95 10.76
C LYS A 80 -7.90 21.56 11.80
N LEU A 81 -7.67 22.88 11.63
CA LEU A 81 -6.89 23.82 12.46
C LEU A 81 -5.42 23.97 12.06
N ASN A 82 -5.14 24.93 11.18
CA ASN A 82 -4.66 26.22 11.66
C ASN A 82 -4.90 27.33 10.62
N ASP A 83 -5.42 28.42 11.17
CA ASP A 83 -5.97 29.60 10.54
C ASP A 83 -4.90 30.71 10.49
N SER A 84 -4.98 31.53 9.44
CA SER A 84 -4.65 32.96 9.37
C SER A 84 -3.27 33.49 9.83
N SER A 85 -2.54 34.11 8.89
CA SER A 85 -2.26 35.56 8.97
C SER A 85 -1.87 36.18 7.62
N ASP A 86 -2.58 37.26 7.30
CA ASP A 86 -2.57 38.11 6.10
C ASP A 86 -1.33 39.01 5.89
N LEU A 87 -1.36 39.66 4.70
CA LEU A 87 -0.78 40.95 4.27
C LEU A 87 0.63 40.87 3.62
N ASN A 88 0.96 41.50 2.47
CA ASN A 88 0.25 42.43 1.59
C ASN A 88 0.98 42.53 0.23
N GLU A 89 0.17 42.65 -0.83
CA GLU A 89 0.27 43.49 -2.05
C GLU A 89 1.56 44.29 -2.36
N THR A 90 2.09 44.11 -3.58
CA THR A 90 2.37 45.22 -4.53
C THR A 90 2.37 44.70 -5.96
N GLN A 91 1.50 45.26 -6.79
CA GLN A 91 1.56 45.21 -8.25
C GLN A 91 2.75 46.03 -8.75
N ASP A 92 3.50 45.51 -9.71
CA ASP A 92 4.17 46.37 -10.68
C ASP A 92 4.13 45.72 -12.06
N THR A 93 3.64 46.51 -13.01
CA THR A 93 3.38 46.18 -14.40
C THR A 93 4.64 46.42 -15.20
N SER A 94 5.15 45.42 -15.91
CA SER A 94 5.85 45.68 -17.16
C SER A 94 5.55 44.61 -18.19
N GLU A 95 4.93 45.09 -19.26
CA GLU A 95 4.58 44.42 -20.48
C GLU A 95 5.87 44.12 -21.25
N TYR A 96 6.26 42.84 -21.31
CA TYR A 96 7.20 42.34 -22.29
C TYR A 96 6.56 41.15 -22.98
N ALA A 97 6.06 41.41 -24.19
CA ALA A 97 5.69 40.38 -25.14
C ALA A 97 6.97 39.65 -25.56
N GLU A 98 7.22 38.49 -24.98
CA GLU A 98 8.18 37.52 -25.50
C GLU A 98 7.47 36.20 -25.78
N ASN A 99 7.67 35.73 -26.99
CA ASN A 99 7.04 34.56 -27.57
C ASN A 99 7.41 33.31 -26.77
N GLU A 100 6.50 32.84 -25.91
CA GLU A 100 6.67 31.53 -25.28
C GLU A 100 6.41 30.44 -26.32
N THR A 101 7.53 29.96 -26.86
CA THR A 101 7.66 28.64 -27.45
C THR A 101 6.89 27.63 -26.61
N ASN A 102 5.95 26.98 -27.28
CA ASN A 102 5.22 25.76 -26.95
C ASN A 102 6.00 24.80 -26.02
N GLY A 103 6.13 25.15 -24.75
CA GLY A 103 6.72 24.35 -23.71
C GLY A 103 5.63 23.44 -23.15
N LYS A 104 5.23 22.44 -23.94
CA LYS A 104 4.64 21.26 -23.32
C LYS A 104 5.70 20.76 -22.34
N SER A 105 5.50 21.01 -21.04
CA SER A 105 6.12 20.17 -20.03
C SER A 105 5.84 18.74 -20.50
N GLU A 106 6.88 17.95 -20.79
CA GLU A 106 6.68 16.55 -21.13
C GLU A 106 5.90 15.95 -19.96
N LEU A 107 4.61 15.70 -20.19
CA LEU A 107 3.75 15.06 -19.20
C LEU A 107 4.47 13.77 -18.80
N ALA A 108 4.60 13.54 -17.50
CA ALA A 108 5.13 12.29 -16.95
C ALA A 108 4.52 11.11 -17.72
N ARG A 109 5.31 10.08 -17.97
CA ARG A 109 4.90 8.92 -18.77
C ARG A 109 3.62 8.32 -18.18
N THR A 110 2.49 8.50 -18.84
CA THR A 110 1.18 8.00 -18.36
C THR A 110 0.58 6.99 -19.35
N PRO A 111 -0.41 6.17 -18.93
CA PRO A 111 -1.08 5.23 -19.84
C PRO A 111 -1.67 5.89 -21.10
N GLU A 112 -1.42 5.27 -22.27
CA GLU A 112 -1.89 5.73 -23.58
C GLU A 112 -2.92 4.84 -24.24
N ASN A 113 -2.83 3.55 -23.99
CA ASN A 113 -3.60 2.50 -24.65
C ASN A 113 -4.12 1.53 -23.58
N HIS A 114 -5.00 0.62 -24.01
CA HIS A 114 -5.51 -0.49 -23.19
C HIS A 114 -6.28 -0.02 -21.95
N GLY A 115 -7.00 1.07 -22.10
CA GLY A 115 -7.82 1.70 -21.08
C GLY A 115 -8.28 3.08 -21.50
N HIS A 116 -9.06 3.72 -20.63
CA HIS A 116 -9.57 5.06 -20.85
C HIS A 116 -9.44 5.92 -19.59
N TRP A 117 -9.43 7.24 -19.78
CA TRP A 117 -9.41 8.21 -18.70
C TRP A 117 -10.82 8.70 -18.41
N THR A 118 -11.16 8.79 -17.13
CA THR A 118 -12.45 9.35 -16.68
C THR A 118 -12.54 10.87 -16.87
N GLY A 119 -11.40 11.54 -17.04
CA GLY A 119 -11.29 12.96 -17.31
C GLY A 119 -9.98 13.28 -18.01
N GLU A 120 -9.30 14.34 -17.58
CA GLU A 120 -8.01 14.73 -18.14
C GLU A 120 -6.93 13.66 -17.90
N ARG A 121 -6.17 13.32 -18.95
CA ARG A 121 -5.07 12.35 -18.88
C ARG A 121 -4.00 12.82 -17.91
N GLY A 122 -3.62 11.96 -16.96
CA GLY A 122 -2.64 12.28 -15.91
C GLY A 122 -3.20 13.06 -14.72
N ASN A 123 -4.46 13.51 -14.78
CA ASN A 123 -5.14 14.26 -13.72
C ASN A 123 -6.53 13.68 -13.38
N SER A 124 -6.76 12.41 -13.72
CA SER A 124 -8.02 11.73 -13.46
C SER A 124 -7.78 10.24 -13.21
N LYS A 125 -8.85 9.45 -13.05
CA LYS A 125 -8.75 8.00 -12.94
C LYS A 125 -8.56 7.38 -14.32
N TRP A 126 -7.52 6.58 -14.48
CA TRP A 126 -7.34 5.68 -15.61
C TRP A 126 -7.97 4.32 -15.29
N ILE A 127 -8.84 3.86 -16.18
CA ILE A 127 -9.55 2.58 -16.08
C ILE A 127 -9.02 1.69 -17.21
N PRO A 128 -8.24 0.64 -16.91
CA PRO A 128 -7.79 -0.29 -17.94
C PRO A 128 -8.96 -1.06 -18.57
N ASP A 129 -8.78 -1.50 -19.81
CA ASP A 129 -9.74 -2.38 -20.48
C ASP A 129 -9.80 -3.73 -19.74
N GLU A 130 -10.98 -4.12 -19.24
CA GLU A 130 -11.13 -5.27 -18.35
C GLU A 130 -10.60 -6.57 -18.94
N ASP A 131 -10.83 -6.81 -20.23
CA ASP A 131 -10.43 -8.03 -20.95
C ASP A 131 -8.96 -8.01 -21.42
N TYR A 132 -8.25 -6.89 -21.29
CA TYR A 132 -6.86 -6.81 -21.71
C TYR A 132 -5.95 -7.54 -20.73
N VAL A 133 -5.09 -8.42 -21.26
CA VAL A 133 -4.05 -9.12 -20.49
C VAL A 133 -2.75 -8.32 -20.58
N PRO A 134 -2.33 -7.62 -19.51
CA PRO A 134 -1.04 -6.93 -19.52
C PRO A 134 0.11 -7.94 -19.67
N PRO A 135 1.16 -7.59 -20.44
CA PRO A 135 2.24 -8.52 -20.73
C PRO A 135 3.10 -8.80 -19.49
N GLU A 136 3.58 -10.03 -19.35
CA GLU A 136 4.66 -10.34 -18.42
C GLU A 136 5.98 -9.72 -18.92
N LYS A 137 6.56 -8.86 -18.10
CA LYS A 137 7.77 -8.07 -18.32
C LYS A 137 9.05 -8.78 -17.87
N SER A 138 8.96 -9.88 -17.15
CA SER A 138 10.13 -10.69 -16.83
C SER A 138 10.70 -11.31 -18.10
N SER A 139 11.99 -11.07 -18.34
CA SER A 139 12.74 -11.79 -19.37
C SER A 139 13.13 -13.20 -18.93
N ASN A 140 12.94 -13.54 -17.65
CA ASN A 140 13.23 -14.86 -17.11
C ASN A 140 11.91 -15.61 -16.86
N PRO A 141 11.59 -16.66 -17.65
CA PRO A 141 10.34 -17.40 -17.50
C PRO A 141 10.21 -18.12 -16.15
N ASP A 142 11.32 -18.41 -15.47
CA ASP A 142 11.31 -19.06 -14.14
C ASP A 142 11.07 -18.06 -12.99
N LYS A 143 11.05 -16.75 -13.29
CA LYS A 143 10.86 -15.68 -12.31
C LYS A 143 9.90 -14.62 -12.86
N PRO A 144 8.64 -14.97 -13.16
CA PRO A 144 7.64 -13.98 -13.52
C PRO A 144 7.34 -13.06 -12.33
N TYR A 145 6.99 -11.81 -12.58
CA TYR A 145 6.71 -10.85 -11.49
C TYR A 145 5.61 -9.85 -11.84
N SER A 146 5.43 -9.50 -13.10
CA SER A 146 4.49 -8.45 -13.48
C SER A 146 3.12 -8.99 -13.89
N ASN A 147 3.01 -10.22 -14.36
CA ASN A 147 1.73 -10.90 -14.54
C ASN A 147 1.93 -12.43 -14.53
N PRO A 148 2.35 -13.02 -13.38
CA PRO A 148 2.74 -14.43 -13.30
C PRO A 148 1.60 -15.40 -13.58
N ASP A 149 0.36 -14.98 -13.32
CA ASP A 149 -0.84 -15.79 -13.49
C ASP A 149 -1.57 -15.48 -14.82
N HIS A 150 -0.99 -14.64 -15.68
CA HIS A 150 -1.58 -14.21 -16.96
C HIS A 150 -3.01 -13.64 -16.84
N LEU A 151 -3.25 -12.90 -15.76
CA LEU A 151 -4.55 -12.31 -15.46
C LEU A 151 -4.87 -11.17 -16.41
N THR A 152 -6.15 -10.99 -16.69
CA THR A 152 -6.70 -9.79 -17.29
C THR A 152 -6.66 -8.61 -16.29
N TRP A 153 -6.76 -7.38 -16.78
CA TRP A 153 -6.88 -6.22 -15.88
C TRP A 153 -8.09 -6.30 -14.97
N GLY A 154 -9.24 -6.79 -15.44
CA GLY A 154 -10.43 -6.97 -14.61
C GLY A 154 -10.17 -7.89 -13.41
N GLU A 155 -9.43 -8.98 -13.62
CA GLU A 155 -9.01 -9.89 -12.54
C GLU A 155 -7.98 -9.25 -11.60
N ILE A 156 -7.01 -8.51 -12.12
CA ILE A 156 -6.01 -7.79 -11.32
C ILE A 156 -6.69 -6.74 -10.44
N LEU A 157 -7.57 -5.91 -11.01
CA LEU A 157 -8.31 -4.89 -10.29
C LEU A 157 -9.17 -5.51 -9.17
N LYS A 158 -9.88 -6.61 -9.48
CA LYS A 158 -10.66 -7.37 -8.50
C LYS A 158 -9.80 -7.99 -7.40
N LYS A 159 -8.63 -8.56 -7.73
CA LYS A 159 -7.65 -9.13 -6.78
C LYS A 159 -7.22 -8.09 -5.74
N TYR A 160 -7.07 -6.84 -6.16
CA TYR A 160 -6.64 -5.73 -5.29
C TYR A 160 -7.78 -4.86 -4.77
N GLY A 161 -9.03 -5.11 -5.19
CA GLY A 161 -10.21 -4.41 -4.70
C GLY A 161 -10.26 -2.93 -5.10
N ILE A 162 -9.81 -2.63 -6.32
CA ILE A 162 -9.80 -1.30 -6.93
C ILE A 162 -10.57 -1.33 -8.25
N ASP A 163 -10.95 -0.16 -8.78
CA ASP A 163 -11.73 -0.01 -10.03
C ASP A 163 -10.97 0.79 -11.12
N GLY A 164 -9.69 1.07 -10.87
CA GLY A 164 -8.82 1.85 -11.73
C GLY A 164 -7.67 2.46 -10.92
N ILE A 165 -6.84 3.27 -11.58
CA ILE A 165 -5.69 3.93 -10.94
C ILE A 165 -5.88 5.43 -11.07
N ARG A 166 -5.88 6.15 -9.95
CA ARG A 166 -5.94 7.61 -9.96
C ARG A 166 -4.59 8.18 -10.32
N PHE A 167 -4.59 9.26 -11.09
CA PHE A 167 -3.40 10.05 -11.32
C PHE A 167 -3.62 11.50 -10.91
N LYS A 168 -2.55 12.14 -10.48
CA LYS A 168 -2.46 13.56 -10.21
C LYS A 168 -1.11 14.08 -10.73
N ASP A 169 -1.14 15.16 -11.49
CA ASP A 169 0.04 15.80 -12.08
C ASP A 169 0.93 14.82 -12.88
N GLY A 170 0.30 13.80 -13.48
CA GLY A 170 0.97 12.74 -14.24
C GLY A 170 1.52 11.57 -13.40
N PHE A 171 1.38 11.61 -12.07
CA PHE A 171 1.84 10.57 -11.17
C PHE A 171 0.70 9.65 -10.71
N PRO A 172 0.91 8.33 -10.66
CA PRO A 172 -0.08 7.40 -10.16
C PRO A 172 -0.19 7.49 -8.63
N ASP A 173 -1.41 7.45 -8.14
CA ASP A 173 -1.69 7.25 -6.72
C ASP A 173 -1.94 5.76 -6.47
N PHE A 174 -0.96 5.10 -5.86
CA PHE A 174 -1.06 3.69 -5.46
C PHE A 174 -1.50 3.50 -4.00
N SER A 175 -2.01 4.53 -3.33
CA SER A 175 -2.41 4.45 -1.92
C SER A 175 -3.41 3.33 -1.63
N GLU A 176 -4.37 3.09 -2.53
CA GLU A 176 -5.40 2.05 -2.37
C GLU A 176 -4.84 0.62 -2.38
N VAL A 177 -3.65 0.41 -2.96
CA VAL A 177 -3.00 -0.91 -3.10
C VAL A 177 -1.69 -1.03 -2.34
N SER A 178 -1.24 0.06 -1.71
CA SER A 178 -0.03 0.07 -0.88
C SER A 178 -0.26 -0.69 0.43
N LYS A 179 0.69 -1.57 0.78
CA LYS A 179 0.71 -2.30 2.07
C LYS A 179 1.74 -1.74 3.05
N GLY A 180 2.20 -0.52 2.83
CA GLY A 180 3.13 0.18 3.71
C GLY A 180 3.65 1.44 3.05
N ASN A 181 3.54 2.55 3.76
CA ASN A 181 4.02 3.86 3.32
C ASN A 181 5.05 4.34 4.35
N VAL A 182 6.23 4.71 3.87
CA VAL A 182 7.30 5.24 4.71
C VAL A 182 7.93 6.45 4.04
N GLN A 183 8.49 7.34 4.83
CA GLN A 183 9.38 8.38 4.32
C GLN A 183 10.81 7.97 4.64
N ILE A 184 11.72 8.14 3.69
CA ILE A 184 13.14 7.88 3.89
C ILE A 184 13.93 9.19 3.89
N GLU A 185 14.90 9.29 4.79
CA GLU A 185 15.86 10.39 4.78
C GLU A 185 16.98 10.13 3.76
N GLY A 186 17.46 11.21 3.14
CA GLY A 186 18.55 11.15 2.17
C GLY A 186 18.20 10.27 0.96
N PHE A 187 17.01 10.44 0.39
CA PHE A 187 16.60 9.79 -0.85
C PHE A 187 17.63 10.04 -1.95
N GLU A 188 17.96 8.98 -2.69
CA GLU A 188 19.00 9.04 -3.73
C GLU A 188 18.39 8.87 -5.12
N THR A 189 18.69 9.80 -6.02
CA THR A 189 18.38 9.67 -7.45
C THR A 189 19.60 9.09 -8.17
N GLY A 190 19.39 8.26 -9.19
CA GLY A 190 20.52 7.62 -9.88
C GLY A 190 20.15 6.33 -10.59
N GLY A 191 21.03 5.34 -10.54
CA GLY A 191 20.93 4.03 -11.17
C GLY A 191 20.38 2.95 -10.22
N ASN A 192 20.67 1.68 -10.54
CA ASN A 192 20.21 0.55 -9.70
C ASN A 192 20.82 0.55 -8.30
N THR A 193 22.02 1.10 -8.14
CA THR A 193 22.69 1.20 -6.84
C THR A 193 21.91 2.08 -5.87
N GLU A 194 21.51 3.27 -6.31
CA GLU A 194 20.77 4.26 -5.52
C GLU A 194 19.37 3.73 -5.15
N LYS A 195 18.66 3.12 -6.11
CA LYS A 195 17.39 2.43 -5.83
C LYS A 195 17.53 1.33 -4.79
N ASN A 196 18.57 0.50 -4.90
CA ASN A 196 18.79 -0.54 -3.90
C ASN A 196 19.10 0.05 -2.51
N ARG A 197 19.74 1.22 -2.44
CA ARG A 197 19.94 1.94 -1.17
C ARG A 197 18.62 2.50 -0.64
N ASN A 198 17.77 3.11 -1.48
CA ASN A 198 16.44 3.58 -1.08
C ASN A 198 15.54 2.43 -0.61
N PHE A 199 15.56 1.29 -1.30
CA PHE A 199 14.79 0.09 -0.89
C PHE A 199 15.22 -0.41 0.48
N LYS A 200 16.53 -0.45 0.77
CA LYS A 200 17.04 -0.81 2.10
C LYS A 200 16.58 0.16 3.18
N LYS A 201 16.61 1.47 2.90
CA LYS A 201 16.10 2.51 3.81
C LYS A 201 14.60 2.30 4.07
N ALA A 202 13.82 2.04 3.02
CA ALA A 202 12.39 1.79 3.14
C ALA A 202 12.06 0.53 3.95
N ASP A 203 12.82 -0.56 3.74
CA ASP A 203 12.70 -1.78 4.54
C ASP A 203 12.99 -1.49 6.03
N ILE A 204 14.00 -0.67 6.33
CA ILE A 204 14.34 -0.24 7.70
C ILE A 204 13.21 0.58 8.33
N GLU A 205 12.69 1.59 7.63
CA GLU A 205 11.63 2.44 8.19
C GLU A 205 10.32 1.68 8.40
N LEU A 206 9.96 0.77 7.49
CA LEU A 206 8.74 -0.03 7.64
C LEU A 206 8.90 -1.05 8.77
N ALA A 207 10.11 -1.61 8.94
CA ALA A 207 10.43 -2.51 10.03
C ALA A 207 10.24 -1.83 11.41
N LYS A 208 10.68 -0.56 11.55
CA LYS A 208 10.43 0.23 12.77
C LYS A 208 8.94 0.40 13.05
N GLN A 209 8.14 0.73 12.03
CA GLN A 209 6.69 0.89 12.19
C GLN A 209 5.99 -0.41 12.60
N ARG A 210 6.48 -1.56 12.13
CA ARG A 210 5.85 -2.88 12.35
C ARG A 210 6.46 -3.67 13.50
N GLY A 211 7.57 -3.21 14.08
CA GLY A 211 8.27 -3.89 15.16
C GLY A 211 8.90 -5.23 14.75
N CYS A 212 9.38 -5.32 13.51
CA CYS A 212 10.08 -6.49 12.96
C CYS A 212 11.47 -6.11 12.43
N SER A 213 12.19 -7.05 11.83
CA SER A 213 13.48 -6.79 11.17
C SER A 213 13.31 -6.29 9.73
N PRO A 214 14.24 -5.46 9.21
CA PRO A 214 14.26 -5.07 7.79
C PRO A 214 14.32 -6.28 6.84
N GLU A 215 15.00 -7.35 7.25
CA GLU A 215 15.08 -8.61 6.50
C GLU A 215 13.71 -9.28 6.38
N GLU A 216 12.88 -9.26 7.42
CA GLU A 216 11.50 -9.78 7.37
C GLU A 216 10.64 -8.94 6.41
N VAL A 217 10.78 -7.62 6.40
CA VAL A 217 10.07 -6.75 5.45
C VAL A 217 10.47 -7.08 4.02
N LYS A 218 11.77 -7.18 3.75
CA LYS A 218 12.31 -7.53 2.44
C LYS A 218 11.81 -8.91 1.99
N LYS A 219 11.95 -9.92 2.85
CA LYS A 219 11.52 -11.28 2.57
C LYS A 219 10.03 -11.33 2.26
N TRP A 220 9.21 -10.67 3.07
CA TRP A 220 7.77 -10.58 2.84
C TRP A 220 7.46 -9.97 1.48
N ARG A 221 8.15 -8.89 1.08
CA ARG A 221 7.96 -8.29 -0.25
C ARG A 221 8.28 -9.26 -1.38
N GLU A 222 9.41 -9.95 -1.28
CA GLU A 222 9.86 -10.92 -2.30
C GLU A 222 8.88 -12.11 -2.40
N GLU A 223 8.46 -12.67 -1.27
CA GLU A 223 7.52 -13.82 -1.22
C GLU A 223 6.10 -13.46 -1.66
N ASN A 224 5.69 -12.19 -1.53
CA ASN A 224 4.34 -11.74 -1.89
C ASN A 224 4.29 -10.99 -3.24
N ASN A 225 5.42 -10.89 -3.96
CA ASN A 225 5.54 -10.16 -5.24
C ASN A 225 5.26 -8.65 -5.14
N TYR A 226 5.81 -7.98 -4.13
CA TYR A 226 5.73 -6.53 -3.91
C TYR A 226 7.06 -5.84 -4.18
N THR A 227 6.98 -4.59 -4.65
CA THR A 227 8.12 -3.68 -4.82
C THR A 227 7.91 -2.41 -4.01
N TRP A 228 8.99 -1.66 -3.82
CA TRP A 228 8.87 -0.26 -3.43
C TRP A 228 8.67 0.60 -4.68
N HIS A 229 7.68 1.48 -4.63
CA HIS A 229 7.50 2.61 -5.54
C HIS A 229 8.15 3.83 -4.91
N GLU A 230 8.99 4.52 -5.68
CA GLU A 230 9.67 5.76 -5.31
C GLU A 230 8.82 6.95 -5.79
N CYS A 231 8.13 7.63 -4.87
CA CYS A 231 7.22 8.74 -5.20
C CYS A 231 7.97 9.98 -5.71
N GLU A 232 7.25 10.84 -6.41
CA GLU A 232 7.70 12.09 -7.02
C GLU A 232 8.25 13.11 -6.01
N ASP A 233 7.80 13.05 -4.75
CA ASP A 233 8.29 13.91 -3.67
C ASP A 233 9.74 13.61 -3.23
N LYS A 234 10.37 12.57 -3.81
CA LYS A 234 11.73 12.09 -3.50
C LYS A 234 11.91 11.83 -2.00
N LYS A 235 10.88 11.35 -1.32
CA LYS A 235 10.91 11.03 0.12
C LYS A 235 10.05 9.82 0.44
N THR A 236 8.86 9.76 -0.15
CA THR A 236 7.86 8.73 0.12
C THR A 236 8.17 7.47 -0.67
N MET A 237 8.08 6.34 0.02
CA MET A 237 8.20 5.00 -0.53
C MET A 237 6.90 4.23 -0.24
N GLN A 238 6.28 3.68 -1.28
CA GLN A 238 5.04 2.89 -1.16
C GLN A 238 5.30 1.42 -1.51
N LYS A 239 4.90 0.50 -0.64
CA LYS A 239 5.04 -0.95 -0.86
C LYS A 239 3.86 -1.46 -1.67
N VAL A 240 4.03 -1.59 -2.98
CA VAL A 240 2.97 -1.84 -3.95
C VAL A 240 3.14 -3.18 -4.67
N PRO A 241 2.05 -3.83 -5.11
CA PRO A 241 2.12 -5.08 -5.86
C PRO A 241 2.76 -4.87 -7.23
N ASN A 242 3.63 -5.78 -7.65
CA ASN A 242 4.27 -5.71 -8.95
C ASN A 242 3.26 -5.79 -10.11
N GLU A 243 2.15 -6.53 -9.97
CA GLU A 243 1.19 -6.68 -11.06
C GLU A 243 0.50 -5.37 -11.44
N ILE A 244 0.43 -4.41 -10.50
CA ILE A 244 -0.04 -3.05 -10.78
C ILE A 244 1.14 -2.18 -11.17
N HIS A 245 2.14 -2.06 -10.29
CA HIS A 245 3.24 -1.11 -10.48
C HIS A 245 3.99 -1.35 -11.79
N ALA A 246 4.33 -2.60 -12.10
CA ALA A 246 5.07 -2.89 -13.32
C ALA A 246 4.23 -2.59 -14.57
N ASN A 247 2.91 -2.85 -14.54
CA ASN A 247 2.04 -2.78 -15.72
C ASN A 247 1.43 -1.42 -15.98
N VAL A 248 1.39 -0.51 -15.01
CA VAL A 248 0.97 0.88 -15.22
C VAL A 248 2.15 1.70 -15.74
N PRO A 249 2.11 2.27 -16.96
CA PRO A 249 3.09 3.24 -17.39
C PRO A 249 3.08 4.47 -16.47
N HIS A 250 4.19 4.72 -15.80
CA HIS A 250 4.35 5.87 -14.90
C HIS A 250 5.83 6.29 -14.80
N ASP A 251 6.05 7.54 -14.43
CA ASP A 251 7.33 8.00 -13.90
C ASP A 251 7.27 8.03 -12.37
N GLY A 252 8.42 7.80 -11.74
CA GLY A 252 8.58 7.95 -10.28
C GLY A 252 9.58 9.05 -9.95
N GLY A 253 9.87 9.26 -8.66
CA GLY A 253 10.82 10.28 -8.19
C GLY A 253 12.24 10.15 -8.75
N ARG A 254 12.60 8.98 -9.28
CA ARG A 254 13.86 8.76 -10.00
C ARG A 254 13.87 9.25 -11.45
N SER A 255 12.71 9.36 -12.10
CA SER A 255 12.61 9.72 -13.52
C SER A 255 12.67 11.23 -13.75
N GLN A 256 12.36 12.03 -12.72
CA GLN A 256 12.42 13.48 -12.80
C GLN A 256 13.87 13.96 -12.68
N ARG A 257 14.40 14.52 -13.77
CA ARG A 257 15.65 15.29 -13.74
C ARG A 257 15.39 16.61 -13.02
N ASP A 258 16.28 16.97 -12.10
CA ASP A 258 16.33 18.30 -11.48
C ASP A 258 16.74 19.38 -12.50
#